data_AF-A0A9Q9E340-F1
#
_entry.id   AF-A0A9Q9E340-F1
#
_cell.length_a   1.000
_cell.length_b   1.000
_cell.length_c   1.000
_cell.angle_alpha   90.00
_cell.angle_beta   90.00
_cell.angle_gamma   90.00
#
_symmetry.space_group_name_H-M   'P 1'
#
loop_
_entity.id
_entity.type
_entity.pdbx_description
1 polymer ?
#
loop_
_entity_poly.entity_id
_entity_poly.type
_entity_poly.pdbx_seq_one_letter_code
_entity_poly.pdbx_strand_id
1 'polypeptide(L)'
;MYYTGSNDFISPQAQNYGYGYVSQDTLTNQLQVPPTQNVVDLQIKHPEQVEKHLRSLLQNRYLTLQTRKSNIGIATAVDRVGQIRKLSLLFSFIFILLAILAMYTTIRKVIDQQQQDLATLQSLGYRNGRLTVYYSMYGFLVGGLGAVGGLIAAPLLSTFVMNSQKPMFTLLSWQIAYTTMPLYVALGVTLICMLAAYLAAQVNHGLLPAQAFRKGSTAQAGHRVWLEHWNSLWSRIPFGNRWSIRDNLGNKIQTAMGLVGIIGGLALVMTGFGTKNSMDHQVEQTYGHEYAYTQKINV
;
A
#
# COMPACT_ATOMS: atom_id res chain seq x y z
N MET A 1 -11.72 14.46 -34.98
CA MET A 1 -11.21 15.42 -33.98
C MET A 1 -9.92 16.01 -34.52
N TYR A 2 -9.80 17.33 -34.65
CA TYR A 2 -8.53 17.96 -35.04
C TYR A 2 -7.76 18.33 -33.78
N TYR A 3 -6.55 17.79 -33.64
CA TYR A 3 -5.62 18.08 -32.57
C TYR A 3 -4.72 19.23 -33.00
N THR A 4 -4.75 20.35 -32.26
CA THR A 4 -3.97 21.57 -32.55
C THR A 4 -2.82 21.78 -31.57
N GLY A 5 -2.42 20.75 -30.82
CA GLY A 5 -1.33 20.83 -29.84
C GLY A 5 0.04 20.70 -30.50
N SER A 6 1.00 21.54 -30.10
CA SER A 6 2.41 21.27 -30.37
C SER A 6 2.89 20.06 -29.55
N ASN A 7 3.77 19.24 -30.12
CA ASN A 7 4.36 18.06 -29.46
C ASN A 7 5.30 18.41 -28.28
N ASP A 8 5.52 19.70 -28.01
CA ASP A 8 6.46 20.16 -26.98
C ASP A 8 5.88 20.09 -25.55
N PHE A 9 4.57 19.91 -25.41
CA PHE A 9 3.93 19.82 -24.09
C PHE A 9 3.68 18.36 -23.70
N ILE A 10 4.38 17.92 -22.65
CA ILE A 10 4.25 16.60 -22.02
C ILE A 10 2.86 16.43 -21.35
N SER A 11 2.10 17.53 -21.18
CA SER A 11 0.78 17.58 -20.54
C SER A 11 -0.20 18.43 -21.37
N PRO A 12 -1.40 17.91 -21.68
CA PRO A 12 -2.41 18.66 -22.43
C PRO A 12 -3.05 19.77 -21.57
N GLN A 13 -2.79 21.03 -21.92
CA GLN A 13 -3.34 22.21 -21.24
C GLN A 13 -4.79 22.51 -21.67
N ALA A 14 -5.78 21.99 -20.94
CA ALA A 14 -7.21 22.15 -21.27
C ALA A 14 -7.70 23.60 -21.44
N GLN A 15 -7.01 24.61 -20.87
CA GLN A 15 -7.35 26.02 -21.04
C GLN A 15 -7.02 26.58 -22.44
N ASN A 16 -6.09 25.95 -23.15
CA ASN A 16 -5.65 26.38 -24.48
C ASN A 16 -6.35 25.61 -25.62
N TYR A 17 -7.19 24.62 -25.29
CA TYR A 17 -7.82 23.72 -26.25
C TYR A 17 -9.33 23.64 -26.01
N GLY A 18 -10.10 24.15 -26.98
CA GLY A 18 -11.56 24.02 -27.02
C GLY A 18 -11.98 22.87 -27.92
N TYR A 19 -13.02 22.13 -27.52
CA TYR A 19 -13.65 21.11 -28.35
C TYR A 19 -15.03 21.60 -28.81
N GLY A 20 -15.29 21.59 -30.11
CA GLY A 20 -16.59 21.89 -30.70
C GLY A 20 -17.13 20.67 -31.45
N TYR A 21 -18.41 20.36 -31.26
CA TYR A 21 -19.10 19.35 -32.05
C TYR A 21 -19.81 20.04 -33.21
N VAL A 22 -19.49 19.62 -34.44
CA VAL A 22 -20.06 20.18 -35.66
C VAL A 22 -20.56 19.03 -36.54
N SER A 23 -21.71 19.22 -37.18
CA SER A 23 -22.27 18.21 -38.08
C SER A 23 -21.38 18.06 -39.32
N GLN A 24 -21.34 16.86 -39.89
CA GLN A 24 -20.53 16.58 -41.09
C GLN A 24 -20.92 17.47 -42.29
N ASP A 25 -22.21 17.79 -42.40
CA ASP A 25 -22.73 18.68 -43.45
C ASP A 25 -22.24 20.12 -43.28
N THR A 26 -22.21 20.63 -42.04
CA THR A 26 -21.66 21.95 -41.73
C THR A 26 -20.14 22.00 -41.99
N LEU A 27 -19.44 20.92 -41.66
CA LEU A 27 -17.98 20.79 -41.84
C LEU A 27 -17.58 20.80 -43.31
N THR A 28 -18.36 20.13 -44.16
CA THR A 28 -18.10 20.01 -45.60
C THR A 28 -18.57 21.26 -46.36
N ASN A 29 -19.76 21.80 -46.04
CA ASN A 29 -20.37 22.89 -46.80
C ASN A 29 -19.93 24.30 -46.37
N GLN A 30 -19.71 24.54 -45.07
CA GLN A 30 -19.34 25.87 -44.57
C GLN A 30 -17.84 26.02 -44.29
N LEU A 31 -17.19 24.96 -43.80
CA LEU A 31 -15.78 25.02 -43.41
C LEU A 31 -14.82 24.53 -44.50
N GLN A 32 -15.32 23.94 -45.59
CA GLN A 32 -14.55 23.42 -46.74
C GLN A 32 -13.40 22.46 -46.33
N VAL A 33 -13.51 21.82 -45.16
CA VAL A 33 -12.54 20.83 -44.72
C VAL A 33 -13.05 19.45 -45.15
N PRO A 34 -12.30 18.68 -45.95
CA PRO A 34 -12.73 17.35 -46.35
C PRO A 34 -12.89 16.45 -45.12
N PRO A 35 -13.97 15.65 -45.02
CA PRO A 35 -14.16 14.74 -43.91
C PRO A 35 -13.08 13.65 -43.95
N THR A 36 -12.12 13.70 -43.02
CA THR A 36 -10.93 12.85 -43.10
C THR A 36 -11.05 11.51 -42.39
N GLN A 37 -12.02 11.27 -41.51
CA GLN A 37 -12.13 9.98 -40.79
C GLN A 37 -13.56 9.63 -40.38
N ASN A 38 -14.11 8.53 -40.91
CA ASN A 38 -15.30 7.88 -40.36
C ASN A 38 -14.86 6.92 -39.25
N VAL A 39 -14.86 7.40 -38.00
CA VAL A 39 -14.65 6.54 -36.83
C VAL A 39 -16.01 6.04 -36.39
N VAL A 40 -16.20 4.72 -36.39
CA VAL A 40 -17.40 4.07 -35.86
C VAL A 40 -17.06 3.49 -34.50
N ASP A 41 -17.57 4.11 -33.44
CA ASP A 41 -17.43 3.59 -32.09
C ASP A 41 -18.48 2.49 -31.84
N LEU A 42 -17.99 1.27 -31.61
CA LEU A 42 -18.83 0.11 -31.31
C LEU A 42 -18.62 -0.32 -29.86
N GLN A 43 -19.68 -0.28 -29.06
CA GLN A 43 -19.65 -0.77 -27.69
C GLN A 43 -19.95 -2.27 -27.67
N ILE A 44 -18.91 -3.11 -27.50
CA ILE A 44 -19.02 -4.56 -27.64
C ILE A 44 -18.47 -5.27 -26.39
N LYS A 45 -19.15 -6.32 -25.90
CA LYS A 45 -18.73 -7.12 -24.73
C LYS A 45 -17.52 -8.03 -25.00
N HIS A 46 -17.35 -8.53 -26.22
CA HIS A 46 -16.25 -9.41 -26.64
C HIS A 46 -15.50 -8.85 -27.87
N PRO A 47 -14.55 -7.91 -27.66
CA PRO A 47 -13.87 -7.22 -28.76
C PRO A 47 -13.00 -8.15 -29.62
N GLU A 48 -12.41 -9.20 -29.06
CA GLU A 48 -11.49 -10.11 -29.77
C GLU A 48 -12.19 -10.98 -30.83
N GLN A 49 -13.43 -11.39 -30.59
CA GLN A 49 -14.21 -12.18 -31.54
C GLN A 49 -14.71 -11.29 -32.70
N VAL A 50 -15.08 -10.06 -32.38
CA VAL A 50 -15.58 -9.10 -33.36
C VAL A 50 -14.45 -8.51 -34.20
N GLU A 51 -13.25 -8.36 -33.65
CA GLU A 51 -12.06 -7.99 -34.43
C GLU A 51 -11.80 -9.01 -35.56
N LYS A 52 -11.84 -10.31 -35.25
CA LYS A 52 -11.64 -11.36 -36.27
C LYS A 52 -12.72 -11.32 -37.36
N HIS A 53 -13.98 -11.10 -36.98
CA HIS A 53 -15.12 -11.03 -37.90
C HIS A 53 -15.13 -9.74 -38.74
N LEU A 54 -14.72 -8.60 -38.15
CA LEU A 54 -14.58 -7.34 -38.87
C LEU A 54 -13.41 -7.40 -39.87
N ARG A 55 -12.30 -8.05 -39.51
CA ARG A 55 -11.18 -8.30 -40.43
C ARG A 55 -11.62 -9.13 -41.65
N SER A 56 -12.48 -10.12 -41.47
CA SER A 56 -12.98 -10.95 -42.58
C SER A 56 -14.02 -10.24 -43.45
N LEU A 57 -14.82 -9.33 -42.89
CA LEU A 57 -15.86 -8.57 -43.62
C LEU A 57 -15.32 -7.35 -44.38
N LEU A 58 -14.34 -6.64 -43.81
CA LEU A 58 -13.86 -5.35 -44.33
C LEU A 58 -12.56 -5.44 -45.15
N GLN A 59 -11.89 -6.60 -45.16
CA GLN A 59 -10.72 -6.99 -45.99
C GLN A 59 -9.84 -5.82 -46.49
N ASN A 60 -10.22 -5.19 -47.62
CA ASN A 60 -9.41 -4.19 -48.34
C ASN A 60 -9.77 -2.72 -48.02
N ARG A 61 -10.76 -2.46 -47.16
CA ARG A 61 -11.16 -1.12 -46.65
C ARG A 61 -10.75 -0.90 -45.19
N TYR A 62 -9.82 -1.73 -44.69
CA TYR A 62 -9.51 -1.85 -43.27
C TYR A 62 -8.61 -0.70 -42.77
N LEU A 63 -9.23 0.38 -42.29
CA LEU A 63 -8.56 1.52 -41.67
C LEU A 63 -8.56 1.35 -40.15
N THR A 64 -7.49 0.74 -39.61
CA THR A 64 -7.10 0.71 -38.18
C THR A 64 -8.20 0.48 -37.13
N LEU A 65 -8.28 -0.74 -36.58
CA LEU A 65 -9.14 -1.04 -35.44
C LEU A 65 -8.37 -0.74 -34.14
N GLN A 66 -8.82 0.28 -33.40
CA GLN A 66 -8.29 0.59 -32.07
C GLN A 66 -9.28 0.14 -31.00
N THR A 67 -8.92 -0.91 -30.26
CA THR A 67 -9.64 -1.30 -29.05
C THR A 67 -9.24 -0.38 -27.90
N ARG A 68 -10.07 -0.24 -26.87
CA ARG A 68 -9.73 0.49 -25.63
C ARG A 68 -8.37 0.07 -25.03
N LYS A 69 -7.99 -1.20 -25.20
CA LYS A 69 -6.68 -1.76 -24.78
C LYS A 69 -5.52 -1.41 -25.71
N SER A 70 -5.76 -1.10 -26.97
CA SER A 70 -4.71 -0.78 -27.95
C SER A 70 -4.55 0.72 -28.18
N ASN A 71 -5.51 1.54 -27.74
CA ASN A 71 -5.38 2.99 -27.74
C ASN A 71 -4.40 3.42 -26.64
N ILE A 72 -3.23 3.95 -27.03
CA ILE A 72 -2.14 4.33 -26.11
C ILE A 72 -2.63 5.31 -25.03
N GLY A 73 -3.47 6.28 -25.37
CA GLY A 73 -3.99 7.26 -24.41
C GLY A 73 -4.88 6.64 -23.33
N ILE A 74 -5.66 5.61 -23.67
CA ILE A 74 -6.54 4.92 -22.72
C ILE A 74 -5.81 3.79 -21.98
N ALA A 75 -5.00 3.02 -22.68
CA ALA A 75 -4.23 1.91 -22.11
C ALA A 75 -3.26 2.40 -21.04
N THR A 76 -2.51 3.47 -21.30
CA THR A 76 -1.59 4.07 -20.31
C THR A 76 -2.31 4.55 -19.05
N ALA A 77 -3.49 5.17 -19.20
CA ALA A 77 -4.31 5.60 -18.08
C ALA A 77 -4.82 4.39 -17.25
N VAL A 78 -5.34 3.36 -17.92
CA VAL A 78 -5.84 2.14 -17.26
C VAL A 78 -4.72 1.36 -16.58
N ASP A 79 -3.57 1.20 -17.22
CA ASP A 79 -2.41 0.51 -16.67
C ASP A 79 -1.84 1.25 -15.47
N ARG A 80 -1.78 2.59 -15.52
CA ARG A 80 -1.36 3.41 -14.37
C ARG A 80 -2.31 3.24 -13.19
N VAL A 81 -3.62 3.25 -13.41
CA VAL A 81 -4.60 2.96 -12.34
C VAL A 81 -4.39 1.54 -11.79
N GLY A 82 -4.13 0.56 -12.65
CA GLY A 82 -3.82 -0.81 -12.26
C GLY A 82 -2.55 -0.93 -11.41
N GLN A 83 -1.47 -0.22 -11.79
CA GLN A 83 -0.22 -0.17 -11.05
C GLN A 83 -0.40 0.47 -9.68
N ILE A 84 -1.07 1.62 -9.61
CA ILE A 84 -1.38 2.30 -8.33
C ILE A 84 -2.18 1.35 -7.43
N ARG A 85 -3.21 0.67 -7.97
CA ARG A 85 -4.00 -0.29 -7.19
C ARG A 85 -3.16 -1.43 -6.62
N LYS A 86 -2.28 -2.03 -7.42
CA LYS A 86 -1.39 -3.12 -6.96
C LYS A 86 -0.44 -2.63 -5.87
N LEU A 87 0.15 -1.45 -6.06
CA LEU A 87 1.06 -0.85 -5.10
C LEU A 87 0.34 -0.53 -3.78
N SER A 88 -0.86 0.05 -3.84
CA SER A 88 -1.69 0.32 -2.66
C SER A 88 -2.04 -0.95 -1.89
N LEU A 89 -2.36 -2.05 -2.58
CA LEU A 89 -2.64 -3.34 -1.92
C LEU A 89 -1.40 -3.89 -1.21
N LEU A 90 -0.24 -3.83 -1.86
CA LEU A 90 1.03 -4.29 -1.28
C LEU A 90 1.36 -3.50 0.00
N PHE A 91 1.32 -2.17 -0.06
CA PHE A 91 1.57 -1.35 1.13
C PHE A 91 0.53 -1.55 2.22
N SER A 92 -0.76 -1.64 1.86
CA SER A 92 -1.82 -1.89 2.84
C SER A 92 -1.58 -3.20 3.60
N PHE A 93 -1.17 -4.26 2.90
CA PHE A 93 -0.85 -5.53 3.54
C PHE A 93 0.32 -5.40 4.54
N ILE A 94 1.39 -4.70 4.17
CA ILE A 94 2.54 -4.47 5.05
C ILE A 94 2.12 -3.65 6.28
N PHE A 95 1.34 -2.58 6.12
CA PHE A 95 0.90 -1.76 7.25
C PHE A 95 -0.04 -2.50 8.19
N ILE A 96 -0.95 -3.34 7.68
CA ILE A 96 -1.81 -4.18 8.52
C ILE A 96 -0.96 -5.19 9.30
N LEU A 97 0.01 -5.83 8.64
CA LEU A 97 0.93 -6.76 9.30
C LEU A 97 1.72 -6.06 10.42
N LEU A 98 2.25 -4.86 10.15
CA LEU A 98 2.96 -4.06 11.15
C LEU A 98 2.04 -3.62 12.30
N ALA A 99 0.78 -3.27 12.02
CA ALA A 99 -0.20 -2.90 13.04
C ALA A 99 -0.51 -4.07 13.98
N ILE A 100 -0.72 -5.28 13.44
CA ILE A 100 -0.92 -6.51 14.22
C ILE A 100 0.28 -6.74 15.15
N LEU A 101 1.48 -6.63 14.58
CA LEU A 101 2.74 -6.87 15.28
C LEU A 101 2.97 -5.86 16.40
N ALA A 102 2.77 -4.58 16.10
CA ALA A 102 2.86 -3.48 17.05
C ALA A 102 1.82 -3.62 18.17
N MET A 103 0.58 -3.98 17.84
CA MET A 103 -0.48 -4.22 18.83
C MET A 103 -0.09 -5.38 19.76
N TYR A 104 0.31 -6.52 19.19
CA TYR A 104 0.70 -7.70 19.95
C TYR A 104 1.86 -7.38 20.91
N THR A 105 2.93 -6.75 20.41
CA THR A 105 4.11 -6.39 21.20
C THR A 105 3.78 -5.38 22.29
N THR A 106 2.96 -4.37 21.99
CA THR A 106 2.54 -3.36 22.96
C THR A 106 1.75 -3.99 24.10
N ILE A 107 0.75 -4.83 23.81
CA ILE A 107 -0.03 -5.51 24.86
C ILE A 107 0.86 -6.41 25.72
N ARG A 108 1.80 -7.13 25.10
CA ARG A 108 2.73 -7.98 25.84
C ARG A 108 3.60 -7.18 26.80
N LYS A 109 4.13 -6.05 26.32
CA LYS A 109 4.90 -5.11 27.16
C LYS A 109 4.07 -4.53 28.30
N VAL A 110 2.81 -4.16 28.04
CA VAL A 110 1.90 -3.66 29.08
C VAL A 110 1.62 -4.73 30.13
N ILE A 111 1.39 -5.98 29.72
CA ILE A 111 1.18 -7.08 30.66
C ILE A 111 2.44 -7.36 31.48
N ASP A 112 3.61 -7.36 30.86
CA ASP A 112 4.89 -7.54 31.57
C ASP A 112 5.14 -6.41 32.58
N GLN A 113 4.77 -5.17 32.23
CA GLN A 113 4.87 -4.00 33.13
C GLN A 113 3.87 -4.07 34.30
N GLN A 114 2.66 -4.59 34.07
CA GLN A 114 1.59 -4.69 35.06
C GLN A 114 1.53 -6.06 35.74
N GLN A 115 2.56 -6.89 35.60
CA GLN A 115 2.52 -8.29 36.04
C GLN A 115 2.22 -8.45 37.54
N GLN A 116 2.74 -7.55 38.38
CA GLN A 116 2.49 -7.58 39.83
C GLN A 116 1.02 -7.28 40.15
N ASP A 117 0.45 -6.25 39.53
CA ASP A 117 -0.96 -5.89 39.71
C ASP A 117 -1.87 -7.04 39.26
N LEU A 118 -1.55 -7.68 38.12
CA LEU A 118 -2.29 -8.84 37.64
C LEU A 118 -2.22 -10.03 38.61
N ALA A 119 -1.06 -10.26 39.24
CA ALA A 119 -0.89 -11.31 40.24
C ALA A 119 -1.72 -11.05 41.51
N THR A 120 -1.85 -9.80 41.93
CA THR A 120 -2.73 -9.42 43.06
C THR A 120 -4.21 -9.62 42.72
N LEU A 121 -4.63 -9.27 41.51
CA LEU A 121 -6.00 -9.50 41.06
C LEU A 121 -6.33 -10.99 41.00
N GLN A 122 -5.40 -11.81 40.50
CA GLN A 122 -5.56 -13.27 40.46
C GLN A 122 -5.64 -13.88 41.87
N SER A 123 -4.85 -13.38 42.84
CA SER A 123 -4.92 -13.88 44.22
C SER A 123 -6.22 -13.50 44.93
N LEU A 124 -6.87 -12.40 44.52
CA LEU A 124 -8.21 -12.00 44.95
C LEU A 124 -9.34 -12.81 44.27
N GLY A 125 -9.02 -13.75 43.38
CA GLY A 125 -9.99 -14.62 42.71
C GLY A 125 -10.50 -14.13 41.36
N TYR A 126 -9.86 -13.13 40.74
CA TYR A 126 -10.21 -12.76 39.36
C TYR A 126 -9.85 -13.87 38.37
N ARG A 127 -10.82 -14.21 37.50
CA ARG A 127 -10.65 -15.21 36.45
C ARG A 127 -9.85 -14.64 35.27
N ASN A 128 -8.84 -15.38 34.82
CA ASN A 128 -7.96 -15.02 33.69
C ASN A 128 -8.72 -14.59 32.43
N GLY A 129 -9.89 -15.17 32.15
CA GLY A 129 -10.73 -14.79 31.00
C GLY A 129 -11.23 -13.33 31.05
N ARG A 130 -11.56 -12.79 32.23
CA ARG A 130 -11.96 -11.37 32.35
C ARG A 130 -10.80 -10.43 32.04
N LEU A 131 -9.60 -10.82 32.45
CA LEU A 131 -8.37 -10.10 32.17
C LEU A 131 -8.06 -10.05 30.66
N THR A 132 -8.21 -11.19 29.98
CA THR A 132 -8.00 -11.25 28.51
C THR A 132 -9.00 -10.39 27.75
N VAL A 133 -10.26 -10.34 28.17
CA VAL A 133 -11.27 -9.46 27.56
C VAL A 133 -10.94 -7.98 27.78
N TYR A 134 -10.51 -7.61 28.98
CA TYR A 134 -10.07 -6.24 29.29
C TYR A 134 -8.96 -5.77 28.35
N TYR A 135 -7.90 -6.58 28.16
CA TYR A 135 -6.82 -6.24 27.21
C TYR A 135 -7.26 -6.29 25.74
N SER A 136 -8.23 -7.13 25.38
CA SER A 136 -8.79 -7.14 24.02
C SER A 136 -9.56 -5.85 23.71
N MET A 137 -10.25 -5.26 24.69
CA MET A 137 -10.89 -3.94 24.53
C MET A 137 -9.86 -2.83 24.28
N TYR A 138 -8.64 -2.94 24.81
CA TYR A 138 -7.56 -2.02 24.49
C TYR A 138 -7.21 -2.05 22.98
N GLY A 139 -7.19 -3.25 22.38
CA GLY A 139 -7.02 -3.42 20.93
C GLY A 139 -8.17 -2.86 20.11
N PHE A 140 -9.40 -3.01 20.61
CA PHE A 140 -10.57 -2.41 19.97
C PHE A 140 -10.54 -0.88 20.02
N LEU A 141 -10.17 -0.28 21.16
CA LEU A 141 -10.09 1.18 21.32
C LEU A 141 -8.99 1.77 20.44
N VAL A 142 -7.77 1.22 20.48
CA VAL A 142 -6.65 1.72 19.67
C VAL A 142 -6.93 1.53 18.18
N GLY A 143 -7.43 0.35 17.78
CA GLY A 143 -7.84 0.08 16.40
C GLY A 143 -8.97 1.00 15.94
N GLY A 144 -9.97 1.23 16.79
CA GLY A 144 -11.12 2.08 16.53
C GLY A 144 -10.73 3.54 16.33
N LEU A 145 -9.90 4.09 17.21
CA LEU A 145 -9.36 5.45 17.06
C LEU A 145 -8.54 5.59 15.77
N GLY A 146 -7.71 4.59 15.45
CA GLY A 146 -6.96 4.56 14.20
C GLY A 146 -7.86 4.51 12.97
N ALA A 147 -8.93 3.72 13.00
CA ALA A 147 -9.91 3.61 11.93
C ALA A 147 -10.67 4.93 11.70
N VAL A 148 -11.13 5.58 12.78
CA VAL A 148 -11.80 6.89 12.71
C VAL A 148 -10.86 7.95 12.14
N GLY A 149 -9.62 8.02 12.65
CA GLY A 149 -8.61 8.94 12.11
C GLY A 149 -8.30 8.69 10.64
N GLY A 150 -8.20 7.41 10.23
CA GLY A 150 -7.99 7.03 8.84
C GLY A 150 -9.15 7.41 7.92
N LEU A 151 -10.40 7.24 8.36
CA LEU A 151 -11.58 7.62 7.59
C LEU A 151 -11.68 9.15 7.39
N ILE A 152 -11.28 9.93 8.38
CA ILE A 152 -11.23 11.40 8.29
C ILE A 152 -10.10 11.85 7.36
N ALA A 153 -8.94 11.18 7.39
CA ALA A 153 -7.79 11.51 6.56
C ALA A 153 -7.94 11.07 5.09
N ALA A 154 -8.67 9.98 4.82
CA ALA A 154 -8.88 9.43 3.48
C ALA A 154 -9.36 10.43 2.42
N PRO A 155 -10.41 11.27 2.64
CA PRO A 155 -10.85 12.24 1.65
C PRO A 155 -9.79 13.34 1.39
N LEU A 156 -9.06 13.77 2.42
CA LEU A 156 -7.99 14.76 2.27
C LEU A 156 -6.86 14.23 1.38
N LEU A 157 -6.40 12.99 1.63
CA LEU A 157 -5.37 12.38 0.79
C LEU A 157 -5.87 12.07 -0.63
N SER A 158 -7.11 11.63 -0.78
CA SER A 158 -7.69 11.34 -2.10
C SER A 158 -7.79 12.58 -2.98
N THR A 159 -8.23 13.71 -2.42
CA THR A 159 -8.27 14.99 -3.14
C THR A 159 -6.88 15.49 -3.52
N PHE A 160 -5.89 15.34 -2.62
CA PHE A 160 -4.50 15.69 -2.90
C PHE A 160 -3.94 14.89 -4.09
N VAL A 161 -4.04 13.56 -4.04
CA VAL A 161 -3.57 12.68 -5.13
C VAL A 161 -4.27 13.01 -6.45
N MET A 162 -5.58 13.23 -6.41
CA MET A 162 -6.33 13.57 -7.62
C MET A 162 -5.87 14.91 -8.21
N ASN A 163 -5.63 15.93 -7.40
CA ASN A 163 -5.15 17.23 -7.86
C ASN A 163 -3.76 17.14 -8.51
N SER A 164 -2.86 16.30 -7.99
CA SER A 164 -1.55 16.07 -8.60
C SER A 164 -1.63 15.35 -9.95
N GLN A 165 -2.62 14.47 -10.15
CA GLN A 165 -2.77 13.67 -11.37
C GLN A 165 -3.58 14.35 -12.47
N LYS A 166 -4.46 15.31 -12.13
CA LYS A 166 -5.28 16.10 -13.08
C LYS A 166 -4.52 16.62 -14.31
N PRO A 167 -3.36 17.29 -14.18
CA PRO A 167 -2.67 17.84 -15.35
C PRO A 167 -2.16 16.76 -16.32
N MET A 168 -1.97 15.51 -15.88
CA MET A 168 -1.46 14.45 -16.76
C MET A 168 -2.51 13.90 -17.73
N PHE A 169 -3.81 14.13 -17.48
CA PHE A 169 -4.89 13.54 -18.29
C PHE A 169 -5.98 14.55 -18.62
N THR A 170 -6.31 14.67 -19.90
CA THR A 170 -7.46 15.43 -20.42
C THR A 170 -8.76 14.64 -20.23
N LEU A 171 -9.22 14.54 -18.97
CA LEU A 171 -10.53 13.97 -18.62
C LEU A 171 -11.54 15.10 -18.37
N LEU A 172 -12.72 14.98 -18.98
CA LEU A 172 -13.78 16.00 -18.92
C LEU A 172 -14.38 16.19 -17.51
N SER A 173 -14.38 15.12 -16.70
CA SER A 173 -14.82 15.20 -15.31
C SER A 173 -13.99 14.29 -14.41
N TRP A 174 -13.65 14.80 -13.23
CA TRP A 174 -12.96 14.07 -12.18
C TRP A 174 -13.92 13.93 -11.00
N GLN A 175 -14.35 12.71 -10.70
CA GLN A 175 -15.23 12.42 -9.58
C GLN A 175 -14.57 11.42 -8.64
N ILE A 176 -14.59 11.71 -7.33
CA ILE A 176 -14.18 10.76 -6.31
C ILE A 176 -15.38 9.88 -6.02
N ALA A 177 -15.34 8.64 -6.50
CA ALA A 177 -16.34 7.64 -6.16
C ALA A 177 -16.00 7.03 -4.79
N TYR A 178 -16.70 7.48 -3.73
CA TYR A 178 -16.64 6.81 -2.43
C TYR A 178 -17.46 5.52 -2.49
N THR A 179 -16.77 4.39 -2.56
CA THR A 179 -17.41 3.07 -2.40
C THR A 179 -17.53 2.75 -0.91
N THR A 180 -18.42 1.85 -0.51
CA THR A 180 -18.54 1.34 0.88
C THR A 180 -17.41 0.41 1.31
N MET A 181 -16.56 -0.01 0.37
CA MET A 181 -15.45 -0.96 0.55
C MET A 181 -14.44 -0.55 1.66
N PRO A 182 -13.99 0.71 1.76
CA PRO A 182 -13.07 1.15 2.81
C PRO A 182 -13.63 1.01 4.23
N LEU A 183 -14.95 1.09 4.40
CA LEU A 183 -15.61 0.93 5.70
C LEU A 183 -15.51 -0.53 6.17
N TYR A 184 -15.71 -1.50 5.28
CA TYR A 184 -15.50 -2.92 5.58
C TYR A 184 -14.03 -3.23 5.89
N VAL A 185 -13.09 -2.60 5.19
CA VAL A 185 -11.65 -2.77 5.47
C VAL A 185 -11.30 -2.20 6.85
N ALA A 186 -11.78 -1.00 7.18
CA ALA A 186 -11.57 -0.37 8.49
C ALA A 186 -12.10 -1.26 9.63
N LEU A 187 -13.32 -1.80 9.46
CA LEU A 187 -13.92 -2.74 10.41
C LEU A 187 -13.06 -4.01 10.52
N GLY A 188 -12.65 -4.60 9.39
CA GLY A 188 -11.77 -5.77 9.37
C GLY A 188 -10.45 -5.55 10.12
N VAL A 189 -9.80 -4.40 9.92
CA VAL A 189 -8.55 -4.05 10.62
C VAL A 189 -8.77 -3.89 12.13
N THR A 190 -9.87 -3.26 12.55
CA THR A 190 -10.18 -3.11 13.99
C THR A 190 -10.38 -4.46 14.67
N LEU A 191 -11.08 -5.40 14.02
CA LEU A 191 -11.30 -6.75 14.52
C LEU A 191 -9.98 -7.53 14.59
N ILE A 192 -9.13 -7.39 13.58
CA ILE A 192 -7.81 -8.01 13.55
C ILE A 192 -6.94 -7.50 14.71
N CYS A 193 -6.95 -6.19 15.00
CA CYS A 193 -6.23 -5.62 16.14
C CYS A 193 -6.79 -6.11 17.48
N MET A 194 -8.12 -6.21 17.61
CA MET A 194 -8.78 -6.75 18.79
C MET A 194 -8.39 -8.23 19.02
N LEU A 195 -8.32 -9.02 17.95
CA LEU A 195 -7.91 -10.43 17.99
C LEU A 195 -6.42 -10.57 18.31
N ALA A 196 -5.56 -9.72 17.75
CA ALA A 196 -4.13 -9.68 18.08
C ALA A 196 -3.88 -9.40 19.57
N ALA A 197 -4.62 -8.43 20.14
CA ALA A 197 -4.57 -8.12 21.57
C ALA A 197 -5.07 -9.28 22.43
N TYR A 198 -6.14 -9.96 21.99
CA TYR A 198 -6.66 -11.14 22.67
C TYR A 198 -5.65 -12.29 22.71
N LEU A 199 -5.02 -12.61 21.58
CA LEU A 199 -3.97 -13.64 21.49
C LEU A 199 -2.75 -13.28 22.34
N ALA A 200 -2.35 -12.01 22.38
CA ALA A 200 -1.25 -11.55 23.23
C ALA A 200 -1.55 -11.77 24.72
N ALA A 201 -2.79 -11.54 25.15
CA ALA A 201 -3.20 -11.67 26.54
C ALA A 201 -3.41 -13.13 26.99
N GLN A 202 -3.76 -14.05 26.09
CA GLN A 202 -3.96 -15.47 26.42
C GLN A 202 -2.67 -16.18 26.85
N VAL A 203 -1.51 -15.77 26.32
CA VAL A 203 -0.22 -16.44 26.58
C VAL A 203 0.16 -16.43 28.08
N ASN A 204 -0.42 -15.52 28.88
CA ASN A 204 -0.11 -15.39 30.31
C ASN A 204 -0.92 -16.29 31.24
N HIS A 205 -1.81 -17.15 30.72
CA HIS A 205 -2.63 -18.04 31.56
C HIS A 205 -1.82 -19.13 32.29
N GLY A 206 -0.54 -19.33 31.95
CA GLY A 206 0.32 -20.37 32.54
C GLY A 206 1.15 -19.95 33.76
N LEU A 207 1.14 -18.68 34.17
CA LEU A 207 1.94 -18.21 35.31
C LEU A 207 1.14 -18.34 36.62
N LEU A 208 1.68 -19.11 37.57
CA LEU A 208 1.15 -19.16 38.93
C LEU A 208 1.36 -17.80 39.62
N PRO A 209 0.39 -17.27 40.39
CA PRO A 209 0.51 -15.96 41.06
C PRO A 209 1.78 -15.85 41.93
N ALA A 210 2.17 -16.96 42.59
CA ALA A 210 3.40 -17.03 43.39
C ALA A 210 4.68 -16.84 42.55
N GLN A 211 4.68 -17.25 41.28
CA GLN A 211 5.81 -17.07 40.39
C GLN A 211 5.91 -15.63 39.87
N ALA A 212 4.79 -14.93 39.74
CA ALA A 212 4.75 -13.52 39.35
C ALA A 212 5.35 -12.60 40.43
N PHE A 213 5.12 -12.89 41.72
CA PHE A 213 5.77 -12.16 42.81
C PHE A 213 7.25 -12.53 43.00
N ARG A 214 7.63 -13.80 42.76
CA ARG A 214 9.02 -14.26 42.92
C ARG A 214 9.94 -13.77 41.80
N LYS A 215 9.40 -13.65 40.59
CA LYS A 215 10.12 -13.12 39.43
C LYS A 215 9.79 -11.64 39.30
N GLY A 216 10.33 -10.81 40.19
CA GLY A 216 10.53 -9.40 39.82
C GLY A 216 11.24 -9.41 38.47
N SER A 217 10.56 -8.88 37.45
CA SER A 217 11.04 -8.59 36.08
C SER A 217 12.31 -9.36 35.65
N THR A 218 12.19 -10.23 34.65
CA THR A 218 13.32 -10.83 33.88
C THR A 218 14.08 -12.02 34.50
N ALA A 219 13.37 -13.05 34.98
CA ALA A 219 13.94 -14.40 35.01
C ALA A 219 13.16 -15.30 34.05
N GLN A 220 13.33 -15.04 32.75
CA GLN A 220 13.02 -16.07 31.76
C GLN A 220 13.90 -17.27 32.11
N ALA A 221 13.25 -18.41 32.34
CA ALA A 221 13.97 -19.66 32.54
C ALA A 221 14.94 -19.81 31.37
N GLY A 222 16.24 -19.98 31.67
CA GLY A 222 17.29 -20.07 30.67
C GLY A 222 17.01 -21.21 29.70
N HIS A 223 16.30 -20.94 28.62
CA HIS A 223 16.14 -21.86 27.52
C HIS A 223 17.45 -21.88 26.75
N ARG A 224 18.00 -23.08 26.53
CA ARG A 224 19.25 -23.28 25.79
C ARG A 224 19.11 -22.66 24.40
N VAL A 225 19.99 -21.71 24.10
CA VAL A 225 19.99 -20.99 22.82
C VAL A 225 20.73 -21.85 21.80
N TRP A 226 20.16 -22.00 20.61
CA TRP A 226 20.74 -22.84 19.54
C TRP A 226 22.16 -22.40 19.16
N LEU A 227 22.49 -21.10 19.31
CA LEU A 227 23.85 -20.58 19.11
C LEU A 227 24.91 -21.14 20.07
N GLU A 228 24.54 -21.77 21.20
CA GLU A 228 25.49 -22.47 22.07
C GLU A 228 26.11 -23.70 21.38
N HIS A 229 25.47 -24.24 20.33
CA HIS A 229 26.03 -25.35 19.54
C HIS A 229 27.16 -24.91 18.59
N TRP A 230 27.27 -23.63 18.26
CA TRP A 230 28.33 -23.08 17.39
C TRP A 230 29.48 -22.51 18.22
N ASN A 231 30.25 -23.41 18.83
CA ASN A 231 31.30 -23.10 19.80
C ASN A 231 32.38 -22.11 19.27
N SER A 232 32.66 -22.13 17.96
CA SER A 232 33.67 -21.27 17.32
C SER A 232 33.27 -19.78 17.28
N LEU A 233 32.00 -19.47 16.97
CA LEU A 233 31.51 -18.10 17.04
C LEU A 233 31.18 -17.68 18.48
N TRP A 234 30.68 -18.61 19.31
CA TRP A 234 30.26 -18.30 20.68
C TRP A 234 31.44 -17.95 21.59
N SER A 235 32.59 -18.59 21.39
CA SER A 235 33.82 -18.33 22.16
C SER A 235 34.48 -16.97 21.88
N ARG A 236 34.20 -16.33 20.73
CA ARG A 236 34.78 -15.03 20.35
C ARG A 236 34.00 -13.82 20.86
N ILE A 237 32.79 -14.04 21.37
CA ILE A 237 31.91 -12.97 21.85
C ILE A 237 32.28 -12.62 23.30
N PRO A 238 32.42 -11.35 23.69
CA PRO A 238 32.66 -10.95 25.08
C PRO A 238 31.48 -11.30 26.00
N PHE A 239 31.74 -11.54 27.28
CA PHE A 239 30.77 -12.08 28.24
C PHE A 239 29.46 -11.27 28.32
N GLY A 240 29.53 -9.94 28.27
CA GLY A 240 28.34 -9.07 28.26
C GLY A 240 27.43 -9.31 27.04
N ASN A 241 28.01 -9.48 25.86
CA ASN A 241 27.24 -9.73 24.64
C ASN A 241 26.65 -11.15 24.62
N ARG A 242 27.34 -12.16 25.19
CA ARG A 242 26.76 -13.51 25.32
C ARG A 242 25.51 -13.53 26.19
N TRP A 243 25.52 -12.76 27.28
CA TRP A 243 24.36 -12.67 28.17
C TRP A 243 23.18 -11.99 27.49
N SER A 244 23.42 -10.88 26.77
CA SER A 244 22.40 -10.18 25.98
C SER A 244 21.83 -11.04 24.85
N ILE A 245 22.67 -11.79 24.13
CA ILE A 245 22.22 -12.71 23.07
C ILE A 245 21.38 -13.83 23.67
N ARG A 246 21.77 -14.38 24.82
CA ARG A 246 21.02 -15.45 25.49
C ARG A 246 19.64 -14.98 25.97
N ASP A 247 19.55 -13.78 26.51
CA ASP A 247 18.30 -13.17 26.97
C ASP A 247 17.35 -12.89 25.80
N ASN A 248 17.85 -12.27 24.73
CA ASN A 248 17.07 -11.96 23.54
C ASN A 248 16.57 -13.23 22.81
N LEU A 249 17.42 -14.24 22.60
CA LEU A 249 17.03 -15.49 21.93
C LEU A 249 16.24 -16.45 22.81
N GLY A 250 16.21 -16.23 24.13
CA GLY A 250 15.31 -16.94 25.05
C GLY A 250 13.84 -16.68 24.72
N ASN A 251 13.49 -15.44 24.37
CA ASN A 251 12.14 -15.06 23.97
C ASN A 251 11.99 -14.99 22.44
N LYS A 252 12.08 -16.15 21.77
CA LYS A 252 12.06 -16.27 20.30
C LYS A 252 10.94 -15.49 19.61
N ILE A 253 9.76 -15.42 20.25
CA ILE A 253 8.61 -14.70 19.70
C ILE A 253 8.86 -13.19 19.73
N GLN A 254 9.36 -12.64 20.86
CA GLN A 254 9.60 -11.20 21.00
C GLN A 254 10.73 -10.71 20.07
N THR A 255 11.81 -11.48 19.94
CA THR A 255 12.91 -11.13 19.02
C THR A 255 12.52 -11.24 17.56
N ALA A 256 11.78 -12.28 17.16
CA ALA A 256 11.28 -12.38 15.80
C ALA A 256 10.35 -11.20 15.44
N MET A 257 9.48 -10.79 16.38
CA MET A 257 8.60 -9.64 16.19
C MET A 257 9.37 -8.32 16.05
N GLY A 258 10.36 -8.08 16.92
CA GLY A 258 11.22 -6.90 16.81
C GLY A 258 11.98 -6.85 15.49
N LEU A 259 12.53 -7.99 15.04
CA LEU A 259 13.26 -8.09 13.78
C LEU A 259 12.36 -7.79 12.57
N VAL A 260 11.16 -8.40 12.51
CA VAL A 260 10.20 -8.13 11.43
C VAL A 260 9.77 -6.66 11.42
N GLY A 261 9.57 -6.06 12.59
CA GLY A 261 9.26 -4.64 12.70
C GLY A 261 10.38 -3.74 12.16
N ILE A 262 11.64 -4.02 12.52
CA ILE A 262 12.80 -3.25 12.05
C ILE A 262 12.99 -3.42 10.54
N ILE A 263 12.90 -4.65 10.02
CA ILE A 263 13.04 -4.93 8.58
C ILE A 263 11.92 -4.20 7.81
N GLY A 264 10.68 -4.30 8.28
CA GLY A 264 9.54 -3.64 7.65
C GLY A 264 9.70 -2.11 7.64
N GLY A 265 10.08 -1.52 8.78
CA GLY A 265 10.35 -0.08 8.89
C GLY A 265 11.48 0.37 7.97
N LEU A 266 12.59 -0.37 7.92
CA LEU A 266 13.72 -0.06 7.05
C LEU A 266 13.32 -0.16 5.57
N ALA A 267 12.55 -1.19 5.19
CA ALA A 267 12.06 -1.35 3.82
C ALA A 267 11.15 -0.18 3.39
N LEU A 268 10.30 0.31 4.29
CA LEU A 268 9.45 1.48 4.06
C LEU A 268 10.29 2.75 3.84
N VAL A 269 11.28 2.98 4.69
CA VAL A 269 12.20 4.12 4.57
C VAL A 269 13.00 4.05 3.27
N MET A 270 13.55 2.88 2.95
CA MET A 270 14.29 2.64 1.72
C MET A 270 13.42 2.88 0.48
N THR A 271 12.15 2.47 0.53
CA THR A 271 11.22 2.70 -0.59
C THR A 271 10.90 4.19 -0.76
N GLY A 272 10.74 4.93 0.35
CA GLY A 272 10.54 6.38 0.31
C GLY A 272 11.71 7.12 -0.36
N PHE A 273 12.94 6.88 0.11
CA PHE A 273 14.13 7.46 -0.49
C PHE A 273 14.39 6.95 -1.92
N GLY A 274 14.15 5.66 -2.17
CA GLY A 274 14.29 5.05 -3.49
C GLY A 274 13.35 5.65 -4.53
N THR A 275 12.12 6.00 -4.14
CA THR A 275 11.16 6.67 -5.03
C THR A 275 11.65 8.07 -5.39
N LYS A 276 12.11 8.86 -4.41
CA LYS A 276 12.70 10.18 -4.66
C LYS A 276 13.89 10.09 -5.60
N ASN A 277 14.84 9.20 -5.31
CA ASN A 277 16.05 9.02 -6.12
C ASN A 277 15.72 8.56 -7.54
N SER A 278 14.71 7.69 -7.72
CA SER A 278 14.22 7.31 -9.05
C SER A 278 13.61 8.48 -9.82
N MET A 279 12.86 9.35 -9.16
CA MET A 279 12.30 10.55 -9.82
C MET A 279 13.41 11.52 -10.24
N ASP A 280 14.37 11.78 -9.34
CA ASP A 280 15.52 12.65 -9.62
C ASP A 280 16.34 12.09 -10.80
N HIS A 281 16.60 10.78 -10.82
CA HIS A 281 17.30 10.12 -11.93
C HIS A 281 16.51 10.12 -13.24
N GLN A 282 15.18 9.96 -13.20
CA GLN A 282 14.34 10.05 -14.41
C GLN A 282 14.39 11.46 -15.01
N VAL A 283 14.32 12.50 -14.18
CA VAL A 283 14.47 13.89 -14.63
C VAL A 283 15.86 14.11 -15.23
N GLU A 284 16.91 13.61 -14.59
CA GLU A 284 18.28 13.74 -15.08
C GLU A 284 18.50 13.00 -16.42
N GLN A 285 17.99 11.77 -16.58
CA GLN A 285 18.10 11.05 -17.85
C GLN A 285 17.35 11.75 -18.97
N THR A 286 16.11 12.16 -18.72
CA THR A 286 15.30 12.87 -19.72
C THR A 286 15.99 14.19 -20.09
N TYR A 287 16.19 15.11 -19.15
CA TYR A 287 16.67 16.45 -19.49
C TYR A 287 18.19 16.54 -19.73
N GLY A 288 18.98 15.67 -19.11
CA GLY A 288 20.44 15.66 -19.21
C GLY A 288 21.01 14.80 -20.33
N HIS A 289 20.28 13.78 -20.82
CA HIS A 289 20.73 12.93 -21.93
C HIS A 289 19.82 13.00 -23.15
N GLU A 290 18.51 12.79 -23.01
CA GLU A 290 17.59 12.73 -24.17
C GLU A 290 17.35 14.12 -24.80
N TYR A 291 17.28 15.16 -23.97
CA TYR A 291 17.16 16.54 -24.44
C TYR A 291 18.51 17.23 -24.69
N ALA A 292 19.64 16.52 -24.53
CA ALA A 292 20.94 17.08 -24.85
C ALA A 292 21.05 17.33 -26.36
N TYR A 293 21.54 18.52 -26.73
CA TYR A 293 21.69 18.94 -28.13
C TYR A 293 22.45 17.90 -28.98
N THR A 294 23.44 17.23 -28.40
CA THR A 294 24.25 16.20 -29.07
C THR A 294 23.45 14.97 -29.52
N GLN A 295 22.39 14.59 -28.80
CA GLN A 295 21.53 13.44 -29.16
C GLN A 295 20.48 13.83 -30.20
N LYS A 296 19.89 15.04 -30.10
CA LYS A 296 18.91 15.55 -31.08
C LYS A 296 19.48 15.75 -32.49
N ILE A 297 20.80 15.92 -32.64
CA ILE A 297 21.45 16.06 -33.95
C ILE A 297 21.70 14.69 -34.62
N ASN A 298 21.67 13.59 -33.85
CA ASN A 298 21.96 12.23 -34.32
C ASN A 298 20.70 11.40 -34.65
N VAL A 299 19.52 12.03 -34.67
CA VAL A 299 18.23 11.41 -35.02
C VAL A 299 17.68 12.05 -36.29
#